data_AF-F1LA28-F1
#
_entry.id   AF-F1LA28-F1
#
_cell.length_a   1.000
_cell.length_b   1.000
_cell.length_c   1.000
_cell.angle_alpha   90.00
_cell.angle_beta   90.00
_cell.angle_gamma   90.00
#
_symmetry.space_group_name_H-M   'P 1'
#
loop_
_entity.id
_entity.type
_entity.pdbx_description
1 polymer ?
#
loop_
_entity_poly.entity_id
_entity_poly.type
_entity_poly.pdbx_seq_one_letter_code
_entity_poly.pdbx_strand_id
1 'polypeptide(L)'
;MRYGWDYLMRQRALKRPIAPHLTIYKPQMTWMVSGLHRVTGCAMAGTLLIGGVGFSVLPLDFTTFVEFIRGLGIPWVILDTFKFIIAFPIAFHTLNGIRFIGFDMAKGTDIPSIYRGAYLVLGLAALISLAVVVYPRWERHKKATLPTNH
;
A
#
# COMPACT_ATOMS: atom_id res chain seq x y z
N MET A 1 29.51 3.95 -22.86
CA MET A 1 28.43 3.12 -22.27
C MET A 1 28.71 1.60 -22.25
N ARG A 2 29.62 1.06 -23.08
CA ARG A 2 29.92 -0.38 -23.13
C ARG A 2 30.74 -0.93 -21.94
N TYR A 3 31.62 -0.10 -21.36
CA TYR A 3 32.52 -0.51 -20.28
C TYR A 3 31.83 -1.16 -19.06
N GLY A 4 30.72 -0.60 -18.59
CA GLY A 4 29.98 -1.15 -17.44
C GLY A 4 29.38 -2.52 -17.73
N TRP A 5 28.83 -2.72 -18.94
CA TRP A 5 28.35 -4.02 -19.38
C TRP A 5 29.49 -5.04 -19.50
N ASP A 6 30.60 -4.64 -20.12
CA ASP A 6 31.79 -5.50 -20.28
C ASP A 6 32.41 -5.87 -18.92
N TYR A 7 32.33 -4.98 -17.92
CA TYR A 7 32.69 -5.31 -16.54
C TYR A 7 31.81 -6.42 -15.95
N LEU A 8 30.48 -6.30 -16.07
CA LEU A 8 29.55 -7.32 -15.57
C LEU A 8 29.77 -8.66 -16.28
N MET A 9 30.01 -8.65 -17.59
CA MET A 9 30.32 -9.87 -18.36
C MET A 9 31.62 -10.51 -17.90
N ARG A 10 32.67 -9.70 -17.63
CA ARG A 10 33.94 -10.21 -17.05
C ARG A 10 33.73 -10.84 -15.67
N GLN A 11 32.97 -10.20 -14.77
CA GLN A 11 32.70 -10.78 -13.44
C GLN A 11 31.92 -12.10 -13.54
N ARG A 12 30.91 -12.15 -14.43
CA ARG A 12 30.14 -13.37 -14.71
C ARG A 12 31.02 -14.49 -15.27
N ALA A 13 31.90 -14.19 -16.23
CA ALA A 13 32.82 -15.16 -16.82
C ALA A 13 33.78 -15.76 -15.77
N LEU A 14 34.17 -14.97 -14.77
CA LEU A 14 35.00 -15.41 -13.64
C LEU A 14 34.23 -16.22 -12.58
N LYS A 15 32.90 -16.39 -12.72
CA LYS A 15 32.03 -17.09 -11.76
C LYS A 15 32.19 -16.58 -10.32
N ARG A 16 32.48 -15.30 -10.15
CA ARG A 16 32.58 -14.68 -8.83
C ARG A 16 31.20 -14.59 -8.18
N PRO A 17 31.03 -14.97 -6.91
CA PRO A 17 29.75 -14.81 -6.23
C PRO A 17 29.44 -13.32 -6.02
N ILE A 18 28.15 -12.97 -6.05
CA ILE A 18 27.67 -11.66 -5.60
C ILE A 18 27.55 -11.71 -4.08
N ALA A 19 28.19 -10.78 -3.39
CA ALA A 19 28.07 -10.66 -1.94
C ALA A 19 26.58 -10.45 -1.54
N PRO A 20 26.10 -11.08 -0.45
CA PRO A 20 24.71 -10.94 -0.04
C PRO A 20 24.37 -9.48 0.27
N HIS A 21 23.12 -9.08 0.03
CA HIS A 21 22.65 -7.71 0.24
C HIS A 21 21.32 -7.68 1.02
N LEU A 22 20.20 -8.10 0.43
CA LEU A 22 18.88 -7.98 1.08
C LEU A 22 18.75 -8.81 2.37
N THR A 23 19.44 -9.94 2.45
CA THR A 23 19.36 -10.87 3.59
C THR A 23 20.21 -10.45 4.78
N ILE A 24 21.14 -9.51 4.59
CA ILE A 24 22.09 -9.07 5.64
C ILE A 24 21.98 -7.59 5.97
N TYR A 25 21.37 -6.78 5.09
CA TYR A 25 21.26 -5.34 5.32
C TYR A 25 20.21 -5.04 6.38
N LYS A 26 20.59 -4.26 7.41
CA LYS A 26 19.69 -3.93 8.52
C LYS A 26 18.41 -3.26 8.00
N PRO A 27 17.22 -3.72 8.41
CA PRO A 27 15.97 -3.01 8.18
C PRO A 27 16.02 -1.59 8.78
N GLN A 28 15.74 -0.60 7.93
CA GLN A 28 15.76 0.82 8.27
C GLN A 28 14.56 1.51 7.64
N MET A 29 14.10 2.60 8.27
CA MET A 29 12.96 3.39 7.77
C MET A 29 13.17 3.91 6.35
N THR A 30 14.40 4.10 5.90
CA THR A 30 14.73 4.56 4.55
C THR A 30 14.25 3.57 3.49
N TRP A 31 14.87 2.39 3.41
CA TRP A 31 14.60 1.43 2.35
C TRP A 31 13.31 0.63 2.58
N MET A 32 12.88 0.44 3.83
CA MET A 32 11.60 -0.22 4.13
C MET A 32 10.41 0.62 3.67
N VAL A 33 10.40 1.93 3.93
CA VAL A 33 9.32 2.82 3.47
C VAL A 33 9.36 3.00 1.95
N SER A 34 10.55 3.02 1.35
CA SER A 34 10.70 2.98 -0.11
C SER A 34 10.14 1.70 -0.72
N GLY A 35 10.46 0.55 -0.13
CA GLY A 35 9.89 -0.74 -0.53
C GLY A 35 8.37 -0.77 -0.40
N LEU A 36 7.84 -0.29 0.72
CA LEU A 36 6.40 -0.18 0.93
C LEU A 36 5.73 0.71 -0.13
N HIS A 37 6.33 1.84 -0.49
CA HIS A 37 5.81 2.72 -1.54
C HIS A 37 5.73 2.02 -2.90
N ARG A 38 6.75 1.23 -3.25
CA ARG A 38 6.72 0.41 -4.46
C ARG A 38 5.65 -0.67 -4.40
N VAL A 39 5.57 -1.40 -3.28
CA VAL A 39 4.60 -2.48 -3.11
C VAL A 39 3.17 -1.95 -3.17
N THR A 40 2.84 -0.85 -2.48
CA THR A 40 1.50 -0.27 -2.53
C THR A 40 1.14 0.22 -3.93
N GLY A 41 2.07 0.86 -4.63
CA GLY A 41 1.86 1.29 -6.01
C GLY A 41 1.59 0.14 -6.97
N CYS A 42 2.45 -0.90 -6.94
CA CYS A 42 2.29 -2.09 -7.77
C CYS A 42 1.03 -2.88 -7.41
N ALA A 43 0.68 -3.00 -6.13
CA ALA A 43 -0.54 -3.69 -5.69
C ALA A 43 -1.80 -2.97 -6.18
N MET A 44 -1.86 -1.64 -6.09
CA MET A 44 -2.98 -0.85 -6.61
C MET A 44 -3.08 -0.98 -8.14
N ALA A 45 -1.97 -0.84 -8.86
CA ALA A 45 -1.94 -0.98 -10.32
C ALA A 45 -2.37 -2.40 -10.76
N GLY A 46 -1.87 -3.43 -10.09
CA GLY A 46 -2.25 -4.82 -10.33
C GLY A 46 -3.74 -5.06 -10.03
N THR A 47 -4.27 -4.49 -8.94
CA THR A 47 -5.70 -4.60 -8.60
C THR A 47 -6.58 -3.96 -9.67
N LEU A 48 -6.21 -2.78 -10.18
CA LEU A 48 -6.92 -2.12 -11.27
C LEU A 48 -6.87 -2.93 -12.56
N LEU A 49 -5.72 -3.48 -12.90
CA LEU A 49 -5.56 -4.31 -14.10
C LEU A 49 -6.39 -5.59 -14.01
N ILE A 50 -6.23 -6.36 -12.93
CA ILE A 50 -6.92 -7.64 -12.73
C ILE A 50 -8.42 -7.42 -12.57
N GLY A 51 -8.85 -6.41 -11.80
CA GLY A 51 -10.26 -6.08 -11.65
C GLY A 51 -10.88 -5.57 -12.95
N GLY A 52 -10.26 -4.58 -13.59
CA GLY A 52 -10.79 -3.96 -14.80
C GLY A 52 -10.88 -4.94 -15.97
N VAL A 53 -9.81 -5.68 -16.25
CA VAL A 53 -9.82 -6.70 -17.32
C VAL A 53 -10.67 -7.90 -16.91
N GLY A 54 -10.54 -8.39 -15.68
CA GLY A 54 -11.26 -9.56 -15.19
C GLY A 54 -12.77 -9.39 -15.28
N PHE A 55 -13.32 -8.32 -14.70
CA PHE A 55 -14.77 -8.05 -14.75
C PHE A 55 -15.28 -7.68 -16.16
N SER A 56 -14.40 -7.31 -17.09
CA SER A 56 -14.77 -7.02 -18.48
C SER A 56 -14.77 -8.26 -19.37
N VAL A 57 -13.93 -9.25 -19.06
CA VAL A 57 -13.76 -10.47 -19.86
C VAL A 57 -14.57 -11.65 -19.31
N LEU A 58 -14.79 -11.72 -18.00
CA LEU A 58 -15.58 -12.78 -17.37
C LEU A 58 -17.08 -12.44 -17.40
N PRO A 59 -17.96 -13.46 -17.35
CA PRO A 59 -19.41 -13.26 -17.26
C PRO A 59 -19.88 -12.76 -15.88
N LEU A 60 -19.00 -12.79 -14.87
CA LEU A 60 -19.26 -12.28 -13.53
C LEU A 60 -19.14 -10.75 -13.54
N ASP A 61 -20.18 -10.04 -13.08
CA ASP A 61 -20.14 -8.60 -12.90
C ASP A 61 -19.80 -8.20 -11.45
N PHE A 62 -19.48 -6.91 -11.24
CA PHE A 62 -19.10 -6.43 -9.91
C PHE A 62 -20.26 -6.45 -8.91
N THR A 63 -21.51 -6.27 -9.38
CA THR A 63 -22.70 -6.25 -8.53
C THR A 63 -22.94 -7.62 -7.89
N THR A 64 -22.96 -8.68 -8.71
CA THR A 64 -23.14 -10.06 -8.24
C THR A 64 -21.97 -10.54 -7.40
N PHE A 65 -20.74 -10.08 -7.68
CA PHE A 65 -19.57 -10.34 -6.83
C PHE A 65 -19.72 -9.73 -5.42
N VAL A 66 -20.21 -8.49 -5.30
CA VAL A 66 -20.46 -7.86 -4.00
C VAL A 66 -21.55 -8.59 -3.22
N GLU A 67 -22.63 -9.01 -3.89
CA GLU A 67 -23.69 -9.79 -3.24
C GLU A 67 -23.20 -11.19 -2.82
N PHE A 68 -22.35 -11.84 -3.62
CA PHE A 68 -21.71 -13.09 -3.25
C PHE A 68 -20.90 -12.95 -1.94
N ILE A 69 -20.03 -11.95 -1.83
CA ILE A 69 -19.26 -11.70 -0.61
C ILE A 69 -20.17 -11.40 0.58
N ARG A 70 -21.25 -10.62 0.37
CA ARG A 70 -22.25 -10.35 1.41
C ARG A 70 -22.93 -11.64 1.89
N GLY A 71 -23.26 -12.54 0.96
CA GLY A 71 -23.87 -13.84 1.23
C GLY A 71 -23.01 -14.78 2.08
N LEU A 72 -21.68 -14.61 2.08
CA LEU A 72 -20.77 -15.36 2.95
C LEU A 72 -20.94 -15.03 4.44
N GLY A 73 -21.64 -13.93 4.79
CA GLY A 73 -21.96 -13.59 6.18
C GLY A 73 -20.74 -13.33 7.06
N ILE A 74 -19.60 -12.95 6.48
CA ILE A 74 -18.36 -12.76 7.23
C ILE A 74 -18.49 -11.63 8.28
N PRO A 75 -17.87 -11.80 9.48
CA PRO A 75 -17.95 -10.82 10.55
C PRO A 75 -17.59 -9.40 10.12
N TRP A 76 -18.33 -8.42 10.64
CA TRP A 76 -18.20 -7.02 10.21
C TRP A 76 -16.81 -6.43 10.47
N VAL A 77 -16.12 -6.90 11.52
CA VAL A 77 -14.75 -6.49 11.85
C VAL A 77 -13.79 -6.90 10.73
N ILE A 78 -13.92 -8.13 10.22
CA ILE A 78 -13.09 -8.66 9.13
C ILE A 78 -13.37 -7.88 7.84
N LEU A 79 -14.65 -7.61 7.52
CA LEU A 79 -15.03 -6.76 6.38
C LEU A 79 -14.39 -5.37 6.46
N ASP A 80 -14.39 -4.76 7.65
CA ASP A 80 -13.80 -3.44 7.85
C ASP A 80 -12.27 -3.49 7.83
N THR A 81 -11.64 -4.60 8.24
CA THR A 81 -10.20 -4.84 8.04
C THR A 81 -9.84 -4.87 6.55
N PHE A 82 -10.63 -5.54 5.70
CA PHE A 82 -10.40 -5.50 4.25
C PHE A 82 -10.52 -4.09 3.67
N LYS A 83 -11.48 -3.28 4.14
CA LYS A 83 -11.58 -1.88 3.73
C LYS A 83 -10.36 -1.06 4.15
N PHE A 84 -9.83 -1.31 5.35
CA PHE A 84 -8.60 -0.67 5.80
C PHE A 84 -7.41 -1.07 4.91
N ILE A 85 -7.29 -2.37 4.58
CA ILE A 85 -6.24 -2.89 3.68
C ILE A 85 -6.35 -2.26 2.28
N ILE A 86 -7.55 -1.93 1.81
CA ILE A 86 -7.75 -1.20 0.54
C ILE A 86 -7.40 0.28 0.69
N ALA A 87 -7.82 0.92 1.78
CA ALA A 87 -7.64 2.35 2.00
C ALA A 87 -6.19 2.75 2.31
N PHE A 88 -5.45 1.92 3.06
CA PHE A 88 -4.09 2.23 3.51
C PHE A 88 -3.09 2.41 2.37
N PRO A 89 -3.01 1.52 1.37
CA PRO A 89 -2.16 1.71 0.20
C PRO A 89 -2.40 3.05 -0.50
N ILE A 90 -3.67 3.47 -0.65
CA ILE A 90 -4.03 4.72 -1.31
C ILE A 90 -3.52 5.93 -0.51
N ALA A 91 -3.85 5.99 0.78
CA ALA A 91 -3.45 7.10 1.65
C ALA A 91 -1.92 7.18 1.78
N PHE A 92 -1.27 6.05 2.07
CA PHE A 92 0.17 5.97 2.24
C PHE A 92 0.92 6.29 0.95
N HIS A 93 0.54 5.70 -0.19
CA HIS A 93 1.26 5.89 -1.45
C HIS A 93 1.18 7.36 -1.89
N THR A 94 0.01 7.99 -1.72
CA THR A 94 -0.20 9.41 -2.04
C THR A 94 0.65 10.31 -1.15
N LEU A 95 0.57 10.14 0.19
CA LEU A 95 1.34 10.95 1.14
C LEU A 95 2.86 10.76 0.98
N ASN A 96 3.31 9.51 0.82
CA ASN A 96 4.73 9.24 0.60
C ASN A 96 5.20 9.72 -0.78
N GLY A 97 4.31 9.74 -1.79
CA GLY A 97 4.59 10.32 -3.10
C GLY A 97 4.92 11.81 -3.00
N ILE A 98 4.14 12.58 -2.24
CA ILE A 98 4.45 14.00 -1.96
C ILE A 98 5.82 14.13 -1.27
N ARG A 99 6.11 13.27 -0.28
CA ARG A 99 7.42 13.23 0.37
C ARG A 99 8.56 12.93 -0.61
N PHE A 100 8.37 11.99 -1.54
CA PHE A 100 9.37 11.65 -2.56
C PHE A 100 9.58 12.77 -3.59
N ILE A 101 8.52 13.46 -4.01
CA ILE A 101 8.65 14.68 -4.83
C ILE A 101 9.47 15.73 -4.07
N GLY A 102 9.28 15.85 -2.74
CA GLY A 102 10.13 16.68 -1.89
C GLY A 102 11.61 16.29 -1.96
N PHE A 103 11.92 14.99 -1.96
CA PHE A 103 13.28 14.49 -2.14
C PHE A 103 13.86 14.79 -3.52
N ASP A 104 13.05 14.69 -4.59
CA ASP A 104 13.46 15.06 -5.95
C ASP A 104 13.85 16.55 -6.03
N MET A 105 13.26 17.37 -5.16
CA MET A 105 13.59 18.80 -5.00
C MET A 105 14.67 19.07 -3.93
N ALA A 106 15.36 18.05 -3.43
CA ALA A 106 16.34 18.11 -2.34
C ALA A 106 15.81 18.75 -1.03
N LYS A 107 14.51 18.65 -0.75
CA LYS A 107 13.88 19.19 0.47
C LYS A 107 13.78 18.11 1.54
N GLY A 108 14.25 18.41 2.75
CA GLY A 108 14.12 17.51 3.92
C GLY A 108 14.94 16.22 3.80
N THR A 109 16.09 16.28 3.13
CA THR A 109 17.01 15.15 2.91
C THR A 109 18.00 14.93 4.05
N ASP A 110 17.98 15.78 5.09
CA ASP A 110 18.69 15.52 6.33
C ASP A 110 18.05 14.34 7.10
N ILE A 111 18.88 13.58 7.82
CA ILE A 111 18.45 12.35 8.51
C ILE A 111 17.26 12.60 9.47
N PRO A 112 17.26 13.64 10.32
CA PRO A 112 16.10 13.95 11.16
C PRO A 112 14.81 14.16 10.37
N SER A 113 14.84 14.93 9.28
CA SER A 113 13.68 15.14 8.40
C SER A 113 13.22 13.86 7.70
N ILE A 114 14.15 13.01 7.25
CA ILE A 114 13.84 11.72 6.65
C ILE A 114 13.01 10.85 7.61
N TYR A 115 13.43 10.73 8.87
CA TYR A 115 12.74 9.92 9.88
C TYR A 115 11.41 10.53 10.31
N ARG A 116 11.37 11.84 10.60
CA ARG A 116 10.11 12.54 10.94
C ARG A 116 9.08 12.41 9.82
N GLY A 117 9.49 12.65 8.57
CA GLY A 117 8.62 12.51 7.41
C GLY A 117 8.12 11.08 7.23
N ALA A 118 8.95 10.07 7.48
CA ALA A 118 8.54 8.67 7.41
C ALA A 118 7.46 8.32 8.45
N TYR A 119 7.66 8.70 9.72
CA TYR A 119 6.66 8.47 10.77
C TYR A 119 5.37 9.26 10.54
N LEU A 120 5.48 10.53 10.11
CA LEU A 120 4.32 11.37 9.80
C LEU A 120 3.48 10.77 8.68
N VAL A 121 4.10 10.35 7.57
CA VAL A 121 3.40 9.75 6.44
C VAL A 121 2.70 8.45 6.83
N LEU A 122 3.38 7.57 7.57
CA LEU A 122 2.77 6.33 8.07
C LEU A 122 1.61 6.59 9.03
N GLY A 123 1.81 7.51 9.99
CA GLY A 123 0.79 7.86 10.98
C GLY A 123 -0.45 8.47 10.35
N LEU A 124 -0.29 9.46 9.46
CA LEU A 124 -1.41 10.08 8.75
C LEU A 124 -2.12 9.09 7.83
N ALA A 125 -1.38 8.24 7.12
CA ALA A 125 -2.00 7.20 6.29
C ALA A 125 -2.86 6.26 7.13
N ALA A 126 -2.35 5.77 8.26
CA ALA A 126 -3.10 4.92 9.18
C ALA A 126 -4.35 5.62 9.72
N LEU A 127 -4.24 6.89 10.14
CA LEU A 127 -5.38 7.66 10.66
C LEU A 127 -6.45 7.91 9.59
N ILE A 128 -6.06 8.30 8.38
CA ILE A 128 -7.01 8.54 7.27
C ILE A 128 -7.74 7.25 6.93
N SER A 129 -7.00 6.15 6.77
CA SER A 129 -7.59 4.85 6.44
C SER A 129 -8.50 4.33 7.55
N LEU A 130 -8.14 4.56 8.81
CA LEU A 130 -8.99 4.22 9.94
C LEU A 130 -10.27 5.08 9.95
N ALA A 131 -10.15 6.39 9.74
CA ALA A 131 -11.28 7.30 9.73
C ALA A 131 -12.30 6.95 8.64
N VAL A 132 -11.84 6.69 7.40
CA VAL A 132 -12.70 6.30 6.26
C VAL A 132 -13.47 5.00 6.53
N VAL A 133 -12.94 4.10 7.36
CA VAL A 133 -13.60 2.84 7.71
C VAL A 133 -14.52 2.99 8.93
N VAL A 134 -14.01 3.60 10.00
CA VAL A 134 -14.68 3.68 11.30
C VAL A 134 -15.85 4.66 11.27
N TYR A 135 -15.71 5.81 10.62
CA TYR A 135 -16.78 6.82 10.56
C TYR A 135 -18.11 6.25 10.01
N PRO A 136 -18.17 5.63 8.82
CA PRO A 136 -19.41 5.07 8.31
C PRO A 136 -19.87 3.82 9.09
N ARG A 137 -18.96 3.10 9.76
CA ARG A 137 -19.37 2.01 10.68
C ARG A 137 -20.08 2.56 11.91
N TRP A 138 -19.55 3.64 12.48
CA TRP A 138 -20.14 4.29 13.64
C TRP A 138 -21.53 4.84 13.34
N GLU A 139 -21.73 5.45 12.17
CA GLU A 139 -23.07 5.87 11.73
C GLU A 139 -24.04 4.71 11.57
N ARG A 140 -23.58 3.58 10.99
CA ARG A 140 -24.41 2.37 10.87
C ARG A 140 -24.79 1.79 12.23
N HIS A 141 -23.84 1.77 13.18
CA HIS A 141 -24.13 1.34 14.54
C HIS A 141 -25.18 2.24 15.18
N LYS A 142 -25.00 3.57 15.13
CA LYS A 142 -25.99 4.52 15.66
C LYS A 142 -27.39 4.25 15.11
N LYS A 143 -27.53 4.12 13.79
CA LYS A 143 -28.83 3.84 13.14
C LYS A 143 -29.45 2.51 13.58
N ALA A 144 -28.64 1.47 13.76
CA ALA A 144 -29.10 0.16 14.18
C ALA A 144 -29.50 0.09 15.67
N THR A 145 -29.00 1.01 16.50
CA THR A 145 -29.26 1.03 17.95
C THR A 145 -30.16 2.17 18.40
N LEU A 146 -30.81 2.90 17.47
CA LEU A 146 -31.77 3.92 17.85
C LEU A 146 -32.99 3.25 18.50
N PRO A 147 -33.47 3.74 19.66
CA PRO A 147 -34.69 3.24 20.26
C PRO A 147 -35.88 3.57 19.35
N THR A 148 -36.82 2.63 19.22
CA THR A 148 -38.15 2.94 18.67
C THR A 148 -38.92 3.82 19.64
N ASN A 149 -39.86 4.64 19.16
CA ASN A 149 -40.67 5.53 20.00
C ASN A 149 -41.66 4.76 20.89
N HIS A 150 -41.18 4.02 21.90
CA HIS A 150 -41.96 3.42 22.99
C HIS A 150 -41.04 3.15 24.18
#